data_AF-A0A292R9B2-F1
#
_entry.id   AF-A0A292R9B2-F1
#
_cell.length_a   1.000
_cell.length_b   1.000
_cell.length_c   1.000
_cell.angle_alpha   90.00
_cell.angle_beta   90.00
_cell.angle_gamma   90.00
#
_symmetry.space_group_name_H-M   'P 1'
#
loop_
_entity.id
_entity.type
_entity.pdbx_description
1 polymer ?
#
loop_
_entity_poly.entity_id
_entity_poly.type
_entity_poly.pdbx_seq_one_letter_code
_entity_poly.pdbx_strand_id
1 'polypeptide(L)'
;RSFKVAKFSKGCTPIDGIGCVYVPPSYSPIKAGTDDMKKYDPKYDAAGYYTSDNYWAGAKKACDELGMSLTDDSKLRRLAKKTTAEKEQLGLPTSGWFWSSTEHSAGAAYMVYFTNGETRAALNYNSSAKVLCVGD
;
A
#
# COMPACT_ATOMS: atom_id res chain seq x y z
N ARG A 1 -4.24 -29.72 -15.00
CA ARG A 1 -4.36 -28.67 -13.97
C ARG A 1 -3.09 -27.84 -14.03
N SER A 2 -3.14 -26.67 -14.66
CA SER A 2 -1.96 -25.81 -14.81
C SER A 2 -1.66 -25.14 -13.49
N PHE A 3 -0.56 -25.53 -12.85
CA PHE A 3 -0.01 -24.81 -11.71
C PHE A 3 0.55 -23.49 -12.24
N LYS A 4 -0.22 -22.41 -12.07
CA LYS A 4 0.28 -21.06 -12.24
C LYS A 4 1.21 -20.79 -11.06
N VAL A 5 2.47 -21.18 -11.20
CA VAL A 5 3.53 -20.92 -10.22
C VAL A 5 3.59 -19.40 -10.04
N ALA A 6 3.14 -18.92 -8.88
CA ALA A 6 3.29 -17.52 -8.51
C ALA A 6 4.80 -17.21 -8.48
N LYS A 7 5.19 -16.14 -9.20
CA LYS A 7 6.56 -15.62 -9.21
C LYS A 7 6.89 -14.99 -7.85
N PHE A 8 7.05 -15.79 -6.81
CA PHE A 8 7.66 -15.34 -5.56
C PHE A 8 9.13 -15.77 -5.53
N SER A 9 9.94 -15.18 -6.43
CA SER A 9 11.41 -15.26 -6.32
C SER A 9 12.02 -14.07 -5.58
N LYS A 10 11.19 -13.19 -4.99
CA LYS A 10 11.63 -12.01 -4.24
C LYS A 10 10.97 -11.93 -2.87
N GLY A 11 11.74 -12.22 -1.82
CA GLY A 11 11.65 -11.62 -0.49
C GLY A 11 10.27 -11.51 0.17
N CYS A 12 9.47 -12.56 0.10
CA CYS A 12 8.21 -12.65 0.85
C CYS A 12 8.49 -13.01 2.31
N THR A 13 8.06 -12.18 3.26
CA THR A 13 8.11 -12.53 4.69
C THR A 13 6.72 -12.98 5.16
N PRO A 14 6.49 -14.27 5.47
CA PRO A 14 5.22 -14.71 6.01
C PRO A 14 5.05 -14.21 7.44
N ILE A 15 3.93 -13.55 7.72
CA ILE A 15 3.56 -13.08 9.06
C ILE A 15 2.23 -13.71 9.45
N ASP A 16 2.22 -14.37 10.61
CA ASP A 16 1.04 -15.05 11.12
C ASP A 16 -0.19 -14.12 11.22
N GLY A 17 -1.32 -14.59 10.68
CA GLY A 17 -2.57 -13.84 10.58
C GLY A 17 -2.53 -12.59 9.70
N ILE A 18 -1.49 -12.39 8.88
CA ILE A 18 -1.38 -11.29 7.91
C ILE A 18 -1.14 -11.80 6.49
N GLY A 19 -0.23 -12.77 6.33
CA GLY A 19 0.16 -13.31 5.03
C GLY A 19 1.60 -12.93 4.67
N CYS A 20 1.93 -13.11 3.39
CA CYS A 20 3.18 -12.72 2.78
C CYS A 20 3.30 -11.20 2.69
N VAL A 21 4.28 -10.60 3.37
CA VAL A 21 4.54 -9.15 3.31
C VAL A 21 5.72 -8.84 2.39
N TYR A 22 5.56 -7.80 1.57
CA TYR A 22 6.60 -7.23 0.74
C TYR A 22 6.54 -5.69 0.71
N VAL A 23 7.70 -5.04 0.79
CA VAL A 23 7.84 -3.58 0.72
C VAL A 23 8.62 -3.23 -0.56
N PRO A 24 7.95 -2.71 -1.60
CA PRO A 24 8.63 -2.25 -2.79
C PRO A 24 9.63 -1.13 -2.46
N PRO A 25 10.84 -1.12 -3.05
CA PRO A 25 11.82 -0.06 -2.80
C PRO A 25 11.36 1.30 -3.32
N SER A 26 10.52 1.30 -4.36
CA SER A 26 9.86 2.48 -4.90
C SER A 26 8.59 2.06 -5.65
N TYR A 27 7.74 3.04 -5.94
CA TYR A 27 6.56 2.91 -6.78
C TYR A 27 6.32 4.24 -7.49
N SER A 28 5.52 4.22 -8.57
CA SER A 28 5.16 5.42 -9.32
C SER A 28 3.69 5.78 -9.08
N PRO A 29 3.33 7.07 -9.09
CA PRO A 29 1.93 7.45 -9.05
C PRO A 29 1.24 7.13 -10.38
N ILE A 30 -0.09 7.07 -10.35
CA ILE A 30 -0.90 7.02 -11.57
C ILE A 30 -1.15 8.45 -12.06
N LYS A 31 -0.94 8.67 -13.36
CA LYS A 31 -1.22 9.97 -13.99
C LYS A 31 -2.72 10.24 -14.01
N ALA A 32 -3.11 11.47 -13.66
CA ALA A 32 -4.51 11.89 -13.71
C ALA A 32 -5.11 11.73 -15.12
N GLY A 33 -6.39 11.37 -15.20
CA GLY A 33 -7.12 11.22 -16.46
C GLY A 33 -6.73 10.00 -17.31
N THR A 34 -5.93 9.07 -16.78
CA THR A 34 -5.59 7.82 -17.47
C THR A 34 -6.59 6.71 -17.15
N ASP A 35 -6.67 5.68 -18.00
CA ASP A 35 -7.52 4.52 -17.75
C ASP A 35 -7.11 3.73 -16.50
N ASP A 36 -5.84 3.79 -16.13
CA ASP A 36 -5.36 3.27 -14.85
C ASP A 36 -6.02 3.99 -13.66
N MET A 37 -6.30 5.29 -13.75
CA MET A 37 -6.99 6.02 -12.67
C MET A 37 -8.40 5.47 -12.48
N LYS A 38 -9.15 5.25 -13.56
CA LYS A 38 -10.49 4.64 -13.52
C LYS A 38 -10.48 3.26 -12.85
N LYS A 39 -9.42 2.48 -13.09
CA LYS A 39 -9.28 1.15 -12.50
C LYS A 39 -8.96 1.20 -11.00
N TYR A 40 -8.00 2.02 -10.59
CA TYR A 40 -7.42 1.96 -9.24
C TYR A 40 -8.02 2.98 -8.26
N ASP A 41 -8.63 4.06 -8.77
CA ASP A 41 -9.34 5.06 -7.97
C ASP A 41 -10.49 5.73 -8.78
N PRO A 42 -11.59 4.98 -9.04
CA PRO A 42 -12.71 5.48 -9.85
C PRO A 42 -13.42 6.68 -9.22
N LYS A 43 -13.35 6.86 -7.89
CA LYS A 43 -13.98 8.02 -7.23
C LYS A 43 -13.16 9.29 -7.43
N TYR A 44 -11.84 9.19 -7.36
CA TYR A 44 -10.95 10.30 -7.71
C TYR A 44 -11.13 10.70 -9.18
N ASP A 45 -11.24 9.72 -10.09
CA ASP A 45 -11.51 9.97 -11.51
C ASP A 45 -12.88 10.63 -11.73
N ALA A 46 -13.94 10.06 -11.13
CA ALA A 46 -15.31 10.53 -11.30
C ALA A 46 -15.57 11.93 -10.74
N ALA A 47 -14.78 12.38 -9.74
CA ALA A 47 -14.89 13.73 -9.20
C ALA A 47 -14.60 14.80 -10.28
N GLY A 48 -13.77 14.49 -11.29
CA GLY A 48 -13.59 15.32 -12.48
C GLY A 48 -12.83 16.65 -12.29
N TYR A 49 -12.54 17.07 -11.05
CA TYR A 49 -11.76 18.27 -10.74
C TYR A 49 -10.36 17.98 -10.18
N TYR A 50 -10.01 16.71 -9.96
CA TYR A 50 -8.66 16.35 -9.53
C TYR A 50 -7.72 16.18 -10.72
N THR A 51 -6.71 17.04 -10.82
CA THR A 51 -5.72 17.05 -11.91
C THR A 51 -4.36 16.50 -11.50
N SER A 52 -4.16 16.22 -10.21
CA SER A 52 -2.89 15.74 -9.69
C SER A 52 -2.73 14.23 -9.87
N ASP A 53 -1.48 13.80 -10.07
CA ASP A 53 -1.10 12.39 -10.04
C ASP A 53 -1.47 11.76 -8.69
N ASN A 54 -1.92 10.51 -8.71
CA ASN A 54 -2.43 9.80 -7.54
C ASN A 54 -1.42 8.73 -7.09
N TYR A 55 -0.69 9.03 -6.02
CA TYR A 55 0.26 8.11 -5.39
C TYR A 55 -0.46 6.97 -4.67
N TRP A 56 -1.62 7.20 -4.07
CA TRP A 56 -2.38 6.12 -3.44
C TRP A 56 -2.86 5.07 -4.45
N ALA A 57 -3.37 5.49 -5.60
CA ALA A 57 -3.73 4.60 -6.70
C ALA A 57 -2.48 3.91 -7.31
N GLY A 58 -1.36 4.62 -7.39
CA GLY A 58 -0.06 4.05 -7.72
C GLY A 58 0.39 2.95 -6.77
N ALA A 59 0.15 3.11 -5.47
CA ALA A 59 0.44 2.09 -4.46
C ALA A 59 -0.37 0.81 -4.67
N LYS A 60 -1.68 0.94 -4.96
CA LYS A 60 -2.53 -0.20 -5.30
C LYS A 60 -2.02 -0.93 -6.54
N LYS A 61 -1.77 -0.17 -7.62
CA LYS A 61 -1.23 -0.72 -8.88
C LYS A 61 0.09 -1.47 -8.67
N ALA A 62 1.00 -0.90 -7.89
CA ALA A 62 2.28 -1.54 -7.60
C ALA A 62 2.11 -2.89 -6.89
N CYS A 63 1.17 -3.01 -5.95
CA CYS A 63 0.88 -4.30 -5.32
C CYS A 63 0.19 -5.28 -6.27
N ASP A 64 -0.78 -4.82 -7.06
CA ASP A 64 -1.50 -5.64 -8.03
C ASP A 64 -0.56 -6.22 -9.11
N GLU A 65 0.44 -5.45 -9.58
CA GLU A 65 1.46 -5.91 -10.54
C GLU A 65 2.37 -7.01 -9.96
N LEU A 66 2.49 -7.07 -8.63
CA LEU A 66 3.18 -8.15 -7.92
C LEU A 66 2.28 -9.37 -7.66
N GLY A 67 1.00 -9.30 -8.02
CA GLY A 67 0.00 -10.31 -7.65
C GLY A 67 -0.33 -10.30 -6.16
N MET A 68 -0.12 -9.16 -5.49
CA MET A 68 -0.41 -8.91 -4.07
C MET A 68 -1.48 -7.81 -3.97
N SER A 69 -1.83 -7.41 -2.75
CA SER A 69 -2.80 -6.34 -2.51
C SER A 69 -2.25 -5.31 -1.52
N LEU A 70 -2.71 -4.06 -1.66
CA LEU A 70 -2.40 -3.02 -0.69
C LEU A 70 -3.06 -3.34 0.65
N THR A 71 -2.29 -3.26 1.73
CA THR A 71 -2.72 -3.67 3.07
C THR A 71 -3.72 -2.68 3.67
N ASP A 72 -4.74 -3.16 4.38
CA ASP A 72 -5.68 -2.31 5.12
C ASP A 72 -5.09 -1.71 6.41
N ASP A 73 -5.79 -0.72 6.99
CA ASP A 73 -5.34 0.00 8.18
C ASP A 73 -5.18 -0.93 9.38
N SER A 74 -6.07 -1.91 9.55
CA SER A 74 -6.06 -2.81 10.71
C SER A 74 -4.81 -3.70 10.72
N LYS A 75 -4.46 -4.28 9.56
CA LYS A 75 -3.25 -5.09 9.39
C LYS A 75 -1.99 -4.23 9.49
N LEU A 76 -1.96 -3.06 8.85
CA LEU A 76 -0.81 -2.14 8.95
C LEU A 76 -0.55 -1.71 10.40
N ARG A 77 -1.59 -1.38 11.17
CA ARG A 77 -1.44 -1.01 12.58
C ARG A 77 -0.95 -2.17 13.43
N ARG A 78 -1.37 -3.41 13.17
CA ARG A 78 -0.83 -4.60 13.85
C ARG A 78 0.66 -4.76 13.59
N LEU A 79 1.14 -4.52 12.37
CA LEU A 79 2.57 -4.51 12.04
C LEU A 79 3.30 -3.34 12.72
N ALA A 80 2.74 -2.14 12.64
CA ALA A 80 3.32 -0.93 13.21
C ALA A 80 3.42 -0.95 14.75
N LYS A 81 2.57 -1.73 15.43
CA LYS A 81 2.62 -1.89 16.89
C LYS A 81 3.61 -2.94 17.39
N LYS A 82 4.22 -3.73 16.51
CA LYS A 82 5.34 -4.60 16.88
C LYS A 82 6.51 -3.77 17.40
N THR A 83 7.28 -4.35 18.31
CA THR A 83 8.52 -3.73 18.79
C THR A 83 9.51 -3.52 17.64
N THR A 84 10.44 -2.59 17.79
CA THR A 84 11.52 -2.37 16.81
C THR A 84 12.29 -3.65 16.54
N ALA A 85 12.64 -4.41 17.59
CA ALA A 85 13.36 -5.66 17.47
C ALA A 85 12.58 -6.71 16.65
N GLU A 86 11.27 -6.88 16.90
CA GLU A 86 10.44 -7.80 16.11
C GLU A 86 10.35 -7.35 14.65
N LYS A 87 10.23 -6.04 14.38
CA LYS A 87 10.18 -5.53 13.01
C LYS A 87 11.48 -5.84 12.27
N GLU A 88 12.63 -5.58 12.89
CA GLU A 88 13.94 -5.87 12.31
C GLU A 88 14.13 -7.36 12.04
N GLN A 89 13.71 -8.23 12.98
CA GLN A 89 13.74 -9.69 12.80
C GLN A 89 12.87 -10.17 11.64
N LEU A 90 11.73 -9.50 11.41
CA LEU A 90 10.81 -9.78 10.31
C LEU A 90 11.15 -9.01 9.02
N GLY A 91 12.26 -8.26 8.98
CA GLY A 91 12.61 -7.42 7.83
C GLY A 91 11.58 -6.33 7.52
N LEU A 92 10.78 -5.94 8.50
CA LEU A 92 9.76 -4.89 8.38
C LEU A 92 10.37 -3.50 8.58
N PRO A 93 9.76 -2.47 7.96
CA PRO A 93 10.12 -1.08 8.23
C PRO A 93 9.93 -0.72 9.71
N THR A 94 10.86 0.05 10.26
CA THR A 94 10.76 0.59 11.63
C THR A 94 10.19 2.00 11.68
N SER A 95 10.07 2.67 10.53
CA SER A 95 9.60 4.05 10.41
C SER A 95 9.02 4.36 9.02
N GLY A 96 8.32 5.49 8.94
CA GLY A 96 7.72 6.03 7.73
C GLY A 96 6.20 5.86 7.69
N TRP A 97 5.57 6.62 6.81
CA TRP A 97 4.13 6.54 6.55
C TRP A 97 3.86 5.53 5.45
N PHE A 98 2.87 4.67 5.64
CA PHE A 98 2.49 3.65 4.66
C PHE A 98 1.03 3.82 4.28
N TRP A 99 0.74 3.81 2.98
CA TRP A 99 -0.63 3.83 2.48
C TRP A 99 -1.41 2.60 2.96
N SER A 100 -2.62 2.85 3.46
CA SER A 100 -3.64 1.85 3.69
C SER A 100 -4.51 1.71 2.44
N SER A 101 -5.10 0.53 2.19
CA SER A 101 -6.15 0.37 1.18
C SER A 101 -7.49 1.03 1.55
N THR A 102 -7.61 1.57 2.76
CA THR A 102 -8.80 2.27 3.23
C THR A 102 -8.86 3.70 2.71
N GLU A 103 -9.90 3.98 1.92
CA GLU A 103 -10.25 5.33 1.46
C GLU A 103 -10.80 6.19 2.60
N HIS A 104 -10.45 7.47 2.62
CA HIS A 104 -11.04 8.47 3.53
C HIS A 104 -12.08 9.34 2.81
N SER A 105 -11.76 9.79 1.59
CA SER A 105 -12.66 10.53 0.70
C SER A 105 -12.18 10.38 -0.75
N ALA A 106 -12.91 10.95 -1.71
CA ALA A 106 -12.53 10.87 -3.13
C ALA A 106 -11.11 11.39 -3.43
N GLY A 107 -10.57 12.30 -2.59
CA GLY A 107 -9.23 12.88 -2.76
C GLY A 107 -8.22 12.48 -1.69
N ALA A 108 -8.59 11.58 -0.77
CA ALA A 108 -7.75 11.23 0.37
C ALA A 108 -7.90 9.76 0.80
N ALA A 109 -6.80 9.19 1.30
CA ALA A 109 -6.76 7.85 1.87
C ALA A 109 -6.03 7.86 3.21
N TYR A 110 -6.19 6.78 3.98
CA TYR A 110 -5.50 6.63 5.24
C TYR A 110 -4.05 6.17 5.04
N MET A 111 -3.17 6.65 5.91
CA MET A 111 -1.80 6.17 6.06
C MET A 111 -1.50 5.84 7.52
N VAL A 112 -0.63 4.86 7.74
CA VAL A 112 -0.20 4.41 9.07
C VAL A 112 1.28 4.71 9.28
N TYR A 113 1.62 5.31 10.42
CA TYR A 113 3.01 5.59 10.79
C TYR A 113 3.64 4.40 11.50
N PHE A 114 4.74 3.87 10.94
CA PHE A 114 5.33 2.62 11.42
C PHE A 114 6.12 2.75 12.72
N THR A 115 6.30 3.96 13.26
CA THR A 115 6.96 4.16 14.55
C THR A 115 6.02 3.90 15.74
N ASN A 116 4.74 4.29 15.64
CA ASN A 116 3.78 4.21 16.76
C ASN A 116 2.39 3.67 16.38
N GLY A 117 2.12 3.40 15.08
CA GLY A 117 0.83 2.95 14.59
C GLY A 117 -0.24 4.05 14.54
N GLU A 118 0.15 5.33 14.54
CA GLU A 118 -0.74 6.47 14.29
C GLU A 118 -1.35 6.36 12.88
N THR A 119 -2.65 6.62 12.78
CA THR A 119 -3.37 6.64 11.51
C THR A 119 -3.79 8.07 11.20
N ARG A 120 -3.57 8.51 9.95
CA ARG A 120 -3.93 9.85 9.48
C ARG A 120 -4.45 9.80 8.05
N ALA A 121 -5.40 10.66 7.70
CA ALA A 121 -5.79 10.88 6.31
C ALA A 121 -4.75 11.76 5.58
N ALA A 122 -4.37 11.38 4.37
CA ALA A 122 -3.49 12.13 3.49
C ALA A 122 -4.12 12.27 2.11
N LEU A 123 -3.82 13.38 1.45
CA LEU A 123 -4.27 13.62 0.07
C LEU A 123 -3.60 12.61 -0.87
N ASN A 124 -4.36 12.13 -1.84
CA ASN A 124 -3.95 11.02 -2.73
C ASN A 124 -2.69 11.33 -3.55
N TYR A 125 -2.36 12.61 -3.75
CA TYR A 125 -1.15 13.06 -4.43
C TYR A 125 0.10 13.10 -3.53
N ASN A 126 0.00 12.70 -2.25
CA ASN A 126 1.13 12.72 -1.32
C ASN A 126 2.19 11.67 -1.70
N SER A 127 3.37 12.14 -2.09
CA SER A 127 4.50 11.32 -2.52
C SER A 127 5.37 10.76 -1.39
N SER A 128 5.17 11.21 -0.15
CA SER A 128 6.00 10.80 1.00
C SER A 128 5.62 9.44 1.59
N ALA A 129 4.41 8.95 1.30
CA ALA A 129 3.93 7.67 1.80
C ALA A 129 4.53 6.50 1.00
N LYS A 130 4.89 5.44 1.71
CA LYS A 130 5.44 4.19 1.19
C LYS A 130 4.33 3.15 1.00
N VAL A 131 4.71 1.99 0.48
CA VAL A 131 3.80 0.89 0.14
C VAL A 131 4.21 -0.37 0.86
N LEU A 132 3.24 -1.09 1.40
CA LEU A 132 3.42 -2.43 1.95
C LEU A 132 2.32 -3.32 1.37
N CYS A 133 2.74 -4.29 0.56
CA CYS A 133 1.87 -5.22 -0.12
C CYS A 133 1.76 -6.51 0.68
N VAL A 134 0.56 -7.09 0.71
CA VAL A 134 0.28 -8.38 1.34
C VAL A 134 -0.29 -9.33 0.29
N GLY A 135 0.22 -10.56 0.26
CA GLY A 135 -0.33 -11.68 -0.50
C GLY A 135 -0.69 -12.82 0.45
N ASP A 136 -1.71 -13.60 0.09
CA ASP A 136 -2.11 -14.80 0.83
C ASP A 136 -1.36 -16.06 0.35
#